data_AF-A0A4P5XV23-F1
#
_entry.id   AF-A0A4P5XV23-F1
#
_cell.length_a   1.000
_cell.length_b   1.000
_cell.length_c   1.000
_cell.angle_alpha   90.00
_cell.angle_beta   90.00
_cell.angle_gamma   90.00
#
_symmetry.space_group_name_H-M   'P 1'
#
loop_
_entity.id
_entity.type
_entity.pdbx_description
1 polymer ?
#
loop_
_entity_poly.entity_id
_entity_poly.type
_entity_poly.pdbx_seq_one_letter_code
_entity_poly.pdbx_strand_id
1 'polypeptide(L)'
;MLASEDSNLKSIAAHFEELPDPRSKVNREHLLVDVIVISIGAILAGADGPTAIVDGGGDYVFPVKGNQGGLGKAVTEFFADHLKDDFARVKVSRLESTETHHGRIEKRSYFQVNVPDDLPGRQRWKGLRTLRSGDHALVKSTASRPMKSNVRSAA
;
A
#
# COMPACT_ATOMS: atom_id res chain seq x y z
N MET A 1 7.63 -14.57 35.11
CA MET A 1 7.35 -13.12 35.23
C MET A 1 6.92 -12.56 33.86
N LEU A 2 5.91 -13.15 33.21
CA LEU A 2 5.41 -12.74 31.87
C LEU A 2 3.87 -12.69 31.80
N ALA A 3 3.17 -12.78 32.94
CA ALA A 3 1.70 -12.80 32.96
C ALA A 3 1.06 -11.41 33.11
N SER A 4 1.86 -10.37 33.40
CA SER A 4 1.35 -9.02 33.72
C SER A 4 1.14 -8.12 32.52
N GLU A 5 1.81 -8.36 31.39
CA GLU A 5 1.74 -7.48 30.21
C GLU A 5 0.47 -7.74 29.37
N ASP A 6 0.08 -9.01 29.19
CA ASP A 6 -1.15 -9.39 28.49
C ASP A 6 -2.42 -8.88 29.16
N SER A 7 -2.40 -8.69 30.48
CA SER A 7 -3.52 -8.15 31.26
C SER A 7 -3.80 -6.69 30.92
N ASN A 8 -2.76 -5.89 30.72
CA ASN A 8 -2.89 -4.44 30.52
C ASN A 8 -3.33 -4.09 29.09
N LEU A 9 -2.83 -4.82 28.10
CA LEU A 9 -3.27 -4.67 26.70
C LEU A 9 -4.75 -5.04 26.53
N LYS A 10 -5.19 -6.14 27.17
CA LYS A 10 -6.61 -6.51 27.20
C LYS A 10 -7.47 -5.46 27.89
N SER A 11 -6.95 -4.82 28.95
CA SER A 11 -7.67 -3.76 29.65
C SER A 11 -7.88 -2.50 28.80
N ILE A 12 -6.90 -2.12 27.99
CA ILE A 12 -7.04 -0.97 27.07
C ILE A 12 -8.00 -1.33 25.94
N ALA A 13 -7.85 -2.51 25.32
CA ALA A 13 -8.72 -2.93 24.23
C ALA A 13 -10.20 -2.99 24.67
N ALA A 14 -10.47 -3.59 25.83
CA ALA A 14 -11.82 -3.67 26.40
C ALA A 14 -12.45 -2.28 26.66
N HIS A 15 -11.64 -1.28 27.03
CA HIS A 15 -12.13 0.08 27.27
C HIS A 15 -12.70 0.75 25.99
N PHE A 16 -12.20 0.36 24.82
CA PHE A 16 -12.62 0.92 23.52
C PHE A 16 -13.49 -0.03 22.70
N GLU A 17 -13.86 -1.20 23.22
CA GLU A 17 -14.57 -2.24 22.48
C GLU A 17 -16.00 -1.82 22.08
N GLU A 18 -16.66 -1.02 22.91
CA GLU A 18 -18.03 -0.53 22.66
C GLU A 18 -18.09 0.71 21.75
N LEU A 19 -16.94 1.22 21.30
CA LEU A 19 -16.90 2.45 20.52
C LEU A 19 -17.49 2.24 19.11
N PRO A 20 -18.51 3.01 18.69
CA PRO A 20 -19.07 2.87 17.35
C PRO A 20 -18.03 3.25 16.30
N ASP A 21 -17.83 2.39 15.29
CA ASP A 21 -16.87 2.64 14.23
C ASP A 21 -17.49 3.50 13.10
N PRO A 22 -17.11 4.78 12.96
CA PRO A 22 -17.68 5.68 11.97
C PRO A 22 -17.12 5.44 10.56
N ARG A 23 -16.11 4.58 10.41
CA ARG A 23 -15.47 4.31 9.11
C ARG A 23 -16.45 3.54 8.21
N SER A 24 -16.30 3.76 6.91
CA SER A 24 -17.04 2.99 5.90
C SER A 24 -16.82 1.49 6.10
N LYS A 25 -17.88 0.69 5.91
CA LYS A 25 -17.78 -0.77 5.92
C LYS A 25 -17.06 -1.33 4.69
N VAL A 26 -16.92 -0.52 3.63
CA VAL A 26 -16.21 -0.91 2.40
C VAL A 26 -14.70 -0.89 2.65
N ASN A 27 -14.00 -1.99 2.33
CA ASN A 27 -12.55 -2.17 2.49
C ASN A 27 -12.03 -1.97 3.93
N ARG A 28 -12.85 -2.33 4.93
CA ARG A 28 -12.46 -2.27 6.34
C ARG A 28 -11.87 -3.62 6.78
N GLU A 29 -10.56 -3.72 6.71
CA GLU A 29 -9.80 -4.93 7.07
C GLU A 29 -9.38 -4.99 8.55
N HIS A 30 -9.43 -3.87 9.26
CA HIS A 30 -8.94 -3.76 10.64
C HIS A 30 -10.01 -3.24 11.60
N LEU A 31 -10.08 -3.84 12.79
CA LEU A 31 -10.97 -3.40 13.85
C LEU A 31 -10.57 -2.00 14.35
N LEU A 32 -11.55 -1.21 14.81
CA LEU A 32 -11.26 0.14 15.30
C LEU A 32 -10.40 0.10 16.56
N VAL A 33 -10.68 -0.85 17.46
CA VAL A 33 -9.91 -1.07 18.69
C VAL A 33 -8.43 -1.31 18.40
N ASP A 34 -8.09 -2.14 17.41
CA ASP A 34 -6.70 -2.41 17.03
C ASP A 34 -5.99 -1.13 16.56
N VAL A 35 -6.68 -0.33 15.73
CA VAL A 35 -6.15 0.95 15.24
C VAL A 35 -5.90 1.93 16.39
N ILE A 36 -6.79 1.98 17.37
CA ILE A 36 -6.64 2.84 18.56
C ILE A 36 -5.44 2.38 19.39
N VAL A 37 -5.32 1.09 19.70
CA VAL A 37 -4.20 0.55 20.49
C VAL A 37 -2.87 0.81 19.80
N ILE A 38 -2.78 0.58 18.49
CA ILE A 38 -1.58 0.88 17.69
C ILE A 38 -1.25 2.38 17.77
N SER A 39 -2.26 3.26 17.65
CA SER A 39 -2.05 4.71 17.70
C SER A 39 -1.53 5.18 19.05
N ILE A 40 -2.10 4.66 20.15
CA ILE A 40 -1.64 4.95 21.51
C ILE A 40 -0.21 4.44 21.70
N GLY A 41 0.08 3.21 21.27
CA GLY A 41 1.42 2.64 21.33
C GLY A 41 2.45 3.48 20.57
N ALA A 42 2.10 3.98 19.38
CA ALA A 42 2.96 4.85 18.59
C ALA A 42 3.25 6.19 19.29
N ILE A 43 2.23 6.80 19.92
CA ILE A 43 2.38 8.04 20.69
C ILE A 43 3.28 7.81 21.90
N LEU A 44 3.03 6.74 22.66
CA LEU A 44 3.79 6.42 23.88
C LEU A 44 5.24 6.03 23.59
N ALA A 45 5.50 5.41 22.43
CA ALA A 45 6.85 5.06 22.00
C ALA A 45 7.71 6.29 21.61
N GLY A 46 7.13 7.49 21.51
CA GLY A 46 7.86 8.70 21.14
C GLY A 46 8.48 8.62 19.73
N ALA A 47 7.85 7.85 18.84
CA ALA A 47 8.32 7.67 17.47
C ALA A 47 8.01 8.92 16.63
N ASP A 48 8.78 9.99 16.85
CA ASP A 48 8.60 11.31 16.21
C ASP A 48 8.89 11.30 14.70
N GLY A 49 9.41 10.20 14.18
CA GLY A 49 9.62 10.00 12.76
C GLY A 49 10.34 8.69 12.42
N PRO A 50 10.61 8.44 11.13
CA PRO A 50 11.24 7.20 10.67
C PRO A 50 12.58 6.89 11.33
N THR A 51 13.39 7.93 11.63
CA THR A 51 14.66 7.78 12.33
C THR A 51 14.47 7.19 13.72
N ALA A 52 13.52 7.71 14.51
CA ALA A 52 13.23 7.22 15.86
C ALA A 52 12.73 5.77 15.84
N ILE A 53 11.93 5.39 14.84
CA ILE A 53 11.47 4.01 14.64
C ILE A 53 12.67 3.08 14.42
N VAL A 54 13.59 3.45 13.54
CA VAL A 54 14.79 2.64 13.26
C VAL A 54 15.74 2.59 14.45
N ASP A 55 15.89 3.69 15.19
CA ASP A 55 16.71 3.74 16.41
C ASP A 55 16.15 2.83 17.51
N GLY A 56 14.82 2.68 17.58
CA GLY A 56 14.14 1.70 18.43
C GLY A 56 14.16 0.26 17.90
N GLY A 57 14.82 -0.01 16.77
CA GLY A 57 14.92 -1.33 16.15
C GLY A 57 13.71 -1.76 15.32
N GLY A 58 12.78 -0.84 15.04
CA GLY A 58 11.60 -1.08 14.20
C GLY A 58 11.85 -0.82 12.71
N ASP A 59 10.97 -1.39 11.87
CA ASP A 59 10.84 -1.05 10.46
C ASP A 59 9.65 -0.11 10.24
N TYR A 60 9.68 0.63 9.12
CA TYR A 60 8.58 1.52 8.75
C TYR A 60 8.14 1.34 7.29
N VAL A 61 6.87 1.64 7.04
CA VAL A 61 6.31 1.86 5.71
C VAL A 61 5.45 3.12 5.76
N PHE A 62 5.61 4.02 4.79
CA PHE A 62 4.79 5.22 4.72
C PHE A 62 4.40 5.54 3.27
N PRO A 63 3.18 6.08 3.05
CA PRO A 63 2.81 6.61 1.76
C PRO A 63 3.61 7.88 1.48
N VAL A 64 4.25 7.93 0.31
CA VAL A 64 4.91 9.16 -0.14
C VAL A 64 3.84 10.10 -0.68
N LYS A 65 3.61 11.21 0.00
CA LYS A 65 2.65 12.25 -0.41
C LYS A 65 3.40 13.52 -0.82
N GLY A 66 2.80 14.32 -1.71
CA GLY A 66 3.44 15.50 -2.32
C GLY A 66 3.93 16.58 -1.34
N ASN A 67 3.61 16.48 -0.04
CA ASN A 67 4.09 17.37 1.01
C ASN A 67 5.44 16.94 1.63
N GLN A 68 6.03 15.80 1.24
CA GLN A 68 7.29 15.29 1.82
C GLN A 68 8.53 15.74 1.04
N GLY A 69 8.61 17.04 0.73
CA GLY A 69 9.69 17.62 -0.07
C GLY A 69 9.80 17.02 -1.48
N GLY A 70 10.97 17.13 -2.09
CA GLY A 70 11.24 16.59 -3.43
C GLY A 70 11.18 15.06 -3.55
N LEU A 71 11.03 14.32 -2.45
CA LEU A 71 10.99 12.85 -2.47
C LEU A 71 9.81 12.32 -3.29
N GLY A 72 8.60 12.84 -3.08
CA GLY A 72 7.41 12.40 -3.81
C GLY A 72 7.55 12.58 -5.31
N LYS A 73 8.09 13.73 -5.72
CA LYS A 73 8.41 14.00 -7.12
C LYS A 73 9.45 13.03 -7.65
N ALA A 74 10.57 12.83 -6.95
CA ALA A 74 11.63 11.93 -7.38
C ALA A 74 11.16 10.47 -7.51
N VAL A 75 10.39 9.97 -6.55
CA VAL A 75 9.81 8.61 -6.61
C VAL A 75 8.86 8.49 -7.80
N THR A 76 8.01 9.49 -8.02
CA THR A 76 7.06 9.50 -9.14
C THR A 76 7.79 9.51 -10.50
N GLU A 77 8.78 10.39 -10.65
CA GLU A 77 9.61 10.50 -11.86
C GLU A 77 10.40 9.22 -12.11
N PHE A 78 10.99 8.63 -11.06
CA PHE A 78 11.71 7.37 -11.14
C PHE A 78 10.83 6.25 -11.73
N PHE A 79 9.64 6.03 -11.17
CA PHE A 79 8.74 4.99 -11.67
C PHE A 79 8.21 5.30 -13.06
N ALA A 80 7.84 6.56 -13.34
CA ALA A 80 7.37 6.96 -14.66
C ALA A 80 8.43 6.76 -15.75
N ASP A 81 9.70 6.98 -15.43
CA ASP A 81 10.80 6.81 -16.39
C ASP A 81 11.13 5.35 -16.69
N HIS A 82 11.09 4.48 -15.67
CA HIS A 82 11.33 3.05 -15.84
C HIS A 82 10.10 2.31 -16.40
N LEU A 83 8.90 2.86 -16.27
CA LEU A 83 7.72 2.25 -16.87
C LEU A 83 7.73 2.37 -18.40
N LYS A 84 8.42 3.37 -18.97
CA LYS A 84 8.53 3.59 -20.43
C LYS A 84 9.21 2.44 -21.16
N ASP A 85 10.11 1.72 -20.49
CA ASP A 85 10.86 0.60 -21.05
C ASP A 85 10.66 -0.70 -20.23
N ASP A 86 9.53 -0.80 -19.54
CA ASP A 86 9.15 -1.98 -18.73
C ASP A 86 10.22 -2.40 -17.71
N PHE A 87 10.86 -1.42 -17.07
CA PHE A 87 11.92 -1.58 -16.07
C PHE A 87 13.18 -2.29 -16.58
N ALA A 88 13.47 -2.28 -17.89
CA ALA A 88 14.63 -2.98 -18.46
C ALA A 88 15.99 -2.57 -17.82
N ARG A 89 16.07 -1.38 -17.23
CA ARG A 89 17.28 -0.84 -16.57
C ARG A 89 17.43 -1.21 -15.09
N VAL A 90 16.41 -1.78 -14.44
CA VAL A 90 16.41 -2.02 -12.99
C VAL A 90 15.74 -3.33 -12.61
N LYS A 91 16.28 -4.00 -11.58
CA LYS A 91 15.62 -5.17 -11.03
C LYS A 91 14.33 -4.75 -10.30
N VAL A 92 13.19 -5.21 -10.80
CA VAL A 92 11.86 -4.96 -10.24
C VAL A 92 11.18 -6.26 -9.80
N SER A 93 10.50 -6.22 -8.66
CA SER A 93 9.51 -7.22 -8.25
C SER A 93 8.11 -6.72 -8.61
N ARG A 94 7.28 -7.59 -9.20
CA ARG A 94 5.94 -7.25 -9.68
C ARG A 94 4.89 -8.14 -9.02
N LEU A 95 3.80 -7.54 -8.59
CA LEU A 95 2.59 -8.24 -8.19
C LEU A 95 1.41 -7.67 -8.96
N GLU A 96 0.69 -8.53 -9.68
CA GLU A 96 -0.54 -8.15 -10.36
C GLU A 96 -1.72 -8.85 -9.69
N SER A 97 -2.76 -8.09 -9.39
CA SER A 97 -4.04 -8.61 -8.93
C SER A 97 -5.13 -8.18 -9.91
N THR A 98 -6.08 -9.09 -10.15
CA THR A 98 -7.28 -8.81 -10.94
C THR A 98 -8.49 -9.13 -10.08
N GLU A 99 -9.24 -8.10 -9.71
CA GLU A 99 -10.46 -8.22 -8.93
C GLU A 99 -11.67 -7.97 -9.85
N THR A 100 -12.66 -8.86 -9.80
CA THR A 100 -13.93 -8.65 -10.50
C THR A 100 -15.00 -8.31 -9.48
N HIS A 101 -15.53 -7.09 -9.54
CA HIS A 101 -16.55 -6.62 -8.60
C HIS A 101 -17.64 -5.84 -9.33
N HIS A 102 -18.91 -6.24 -9.14
CA HIS A 102 -20.09 -5.68 -9.82
C HIS A 102 -19.95 -5.54 -11.35
N GLY A 103 -19.35 -6.53 -12.01
CA GLY A 103 -19.16 -6.52 -13.46
C GLY A 103 -18.07 -5.56 -13.95
N ARG A 104 -17.29 -4.96 -13.04
CA ARG A 104 -16.04 -4.24 -13.37
C ARG A 104 -14.86 -5.18 -13.13
N ILE A 105 -13.90 -5.18 -14.05
CA ILE A 105 -12.61 -5.84 -13.87
C ILE A 105 -11.59 -4.77 -13.50
N GLU A 106 -11.08 -4.84 -12.27
CA GLU A 106 -10.05 -3.94 -11.77
C GLU A 106 -8.71 -4.67 -11.78
N LYS A 107 -7.75 -4.14 -12.52
CA LYS A 107 -6.37 -4.64 -12.53
C LYS A 107 -5.51 -3.71 -11.69
N ARG A 108 -4.85 -4.26 -10.68
CA ARG A 108 -3.89 -3.54 -9.83
C ARG A 108 -2.51 -4.12 -10.09
N SER A 109 -1.56 -3.26 -10.44
CA SER A 109 -0.16 -3.64 -10.68
C SER A 109 0.73 -2.93 -9.66
N TYR A 110 1.44 -3.69 -8.85
CA TYR A 110 2.39 -3.20 -7.86
C TYR A 110 3.82 -3.48 -8.30
N PHE A 111 4.68 -2.49 -8.18
CA PHE A 111 6.09 -2.54 -8.54
C PHE A 111 6.93 -2.20 -7.32
N GLN A 112 7.93 -3.02 -7.03
CA GLN A 112 8.88 -2.79 -5.95
C GLN A 112 10.31 -2.85 -6.48
N VAL A 113 11.10 -1.85 -6.12
CA VAL A 113 12.52 -1.76 -6.46
C VAL A 113 13.34 -1.47 -5.21
N ASN A 114 14.63 -1.77 -5.26
CA ASN A 114 15.56 -1.22 -4.29
C ASN A 114 15.64 0.30 -4.45
N VAL A 115 15.91 1.02 -3.37
CA VAL A 115 16.12 2.46 -3.43
C VAL A 115 17.33 2.77 -4.33
N PRO A 116 17.17 3.62 -5.36
CA PRO A 116 18.30 4.06 -6.21
C PRO A 116 19.33 4.84 -5.41
N ASP A 117 20.61 4.72 -5.78
CA ASP A 117 21.71 5.42 -5.10
C ASP A 117 21.68 6.93 -5.31
N ASP A 118 21.10 7.38 -6.42
CA ASP A 118 20.94 8.78 -6.81
C ASP A 118 19.62 9.41 -6.32
N LEU A 119 18.83 8.71 -5.50
CA LEU A 119 17.55 9.23 -5.01
C LEU A 119 17.75 10.53 -4.20
N PRO A 120 17.15 11.67 -4.62
CA PRO A 120 17.29 12.94 -3.92
C PRO A 120 16.81 12.88 -2.47
N GLY A 121 17.67 13.31 -1.54
CA GLY A 121 17.34 13.38 -0.13
C GLY A 121 17.30 12.02 0.59
N ARG A 122 17.78 10.94 -0.05
CA ARG A 122 17.85 9.58 0.52
C ARG A 122 18.46 9.54 1.93
N GLN A 123 19.50 10.33 2.18
CA GLN A 123 20.21 10.42 3.46
C GLN A 123 19.32 10.87 4.64
N ARG A 124 18.18 11.51 4.36
CA ARG A 124 17.23 11.93 5.39
C ARG A 124 16.36 10.76 5.91
N TRP A 125 16.37 9.63 5.21
CA TRP A 125 15.51 8.48 5.46
C TRP A 125 16.35 7.30 5.90
N LYS A 126 16.76 7.32 7.17
CA LYS A 126 17.55 6.25 7.79
C LYS A 126 16.85 4.91 7.60
N GLY A 127 17.55 3.90 7.07
CA GLY A 127 17.01 2.55 6.91
C GLY A 127 16.08 2.35 5.71
N LEU A 128 15.89 3.35 4.83
CA LEU A 128 15.06 3.20 3.63
C LEU A 128 15.68 2.19 2.64
N ARG A 129 14.97 1.08 2.37
CA ARG A 129 15.49 -0.03 1.54
C ARG A 129 14.87 -0.12 0.16
N THR A 130 13.55 0.07 0.07
CA THR A 130 12.79 -0.17 -1.15
C THR A 130 11.77 0.91 -1.42
N LEU A 131 11.53 1.19 -2.70
CA LEU A 131 10.42 2.02 -3.16
C LEU A 131 9.35 1.11 -3.75
N ARG A 132 8.07 1.47 -3.54
CA ARG A 132 6.93 0.77 -4.13
C ARG A 132 5.99 1.76 -4.79
N SER A 133 5.51 1.41 -5.97
CA SER A 133 4.42 2.10 -6.66
C SER A 133 3.28 1.12 -6.93
N GLY A 134 2.04 1.60 -6.82
CA GLY A 134 0.85 0.88 -7.23
C GLY A 134 0.15 1.66 -8.33
N ASP A 135 -0.07 1.01 -9.47
CA ASP A 135 -0.91 1.53 -10.55
C ASP A 135 -2.25 0.79 -10.56
N HIS A 136 -3.32 1.53 -10.81
CA HIS A 136 -4.70 1.03 -10.78
C HIS A 136 -5.36 1.32 -12.13
N ALA A 137 -5.60 0.27 -12.92
CA ALA A 137 -6.28 0.37 -14.20
C ALA A 137 -7.68 -0.27 -14.12
N LEU A 138 -8.67 0.47 -14.63
CA LEU A 138 -10.03 -0.02 -14.77
C LEU A 138 -10.20 -0.61 -16.16
N VAL A 139 -10.25 -1.94 -16.25
CA VAL A 139 -10.56 -2.62 -17.51
C VAL A 139 -12.07 -2.65 -17.65
N LYS A 140 -12.62 -1.86 -18.57
CA LYS A 140 -14.04 -1.89 -18.90
C LYS A 140 -14.43 -3.33 -19.26
N SER A 141 -15.51 -3.83 -18.65
CA SER A 141 -16.09 -5.13 -18.99
C SER A 141 -16.45 -5.14 -20.46
N THR A 142 -15.74 -5.96 -21.23
CA THR A 142 -16.17 -6.31 -22.58
C THR A 142 -17.13 -7.48 -22.40
N ALA A 143 -18.43 -7.20 -22.33
CA ALA A 143 -19.41 -8.23 -22.62
C ALA A 143 -19.17 -8.68 -24.07
N SER A 144 -18.42 -9.76 -24.24
CA SER A 144 -18.21 -10.42 -25.53
C SER A 144 -19.58 -10.88 -26.03
N ARG A 145 -20.18 -10.11 -26.95
CA ARG A 145 -21.33 -10.59 -27.72
C ARG A 145 -20.82 -11.72 -28.61
N PRO A 146 -21.42 -12.92 -28.59
CA PRO A 146 -21.08 -13.95 -29.56
C PRO A 146 -21.43 -13.42 -30.95
N MET A 147 -20.44 -13.46 -31.84
CA MET A 147 -20.55 -13.12 -33.25
C MET A 147 -21.56 -14.08 -33.88
N LYS A 148 -22.77 -13.59 -34.23
CA LYS A 148 -23.74 -14.41 -34.98
C LYS A 148 -23.12 -14.72 -36.35
N SER A 149 -22.68 -15.95 -36.55
CA SER A 149 -22.29 -16.47 -37.85
C SER A 149 -23.53 -16.58 -38.75
N ASN A 150 -23.74 -15.58 -39.62
CA ASN A 150 -24.67 -15.73 -40.74
C ASN A 150 -23.99 -16.57 -41.83
N VAL A 151 -24.19 -17.89 -41.79
CA VAL A 151 -23.95 -18.72 -42.96
C VAL A 151 -25.14 -18.51 -43.91
N ARG A 152 -24.92 -17.70 -44.95
CA ARG A 152 -25.78 -17.74 -46.15
C ARG A 152 -25.29 -18.91 -46.99
N SER A 153 -26.06 -20.00 -47.03
CA SER A 153 -25.91 -21.00 -48.10
C SER A 153 -26.55 -20.42 -49.35
N ALA A 154 -25.73 -20.22 -50.39
CA ALA A 154 -26.16 -19.94 -51.74
C ALA A 154 -25.70 -21.12 -52.61
N ALA A 155 -26.68 -21.90 -53.07
CA ALA A 155 -26.73 -22.79 -54.24
C ALA A 155 -27.76 -23.89 -53.96
#